data_AF-A0A484GAE0-F1
#
_entry.id   AF-A0A484GAE0-F1
#
_cell.length_a   1.000
_cell.length_b   1.000
_cell.length_c   1.000
_cell.angle_alpha   90.00
_cell.angle_beta   90.00
_cell.angle_gamma   90.00
#
_symmetry.space_group_name_H-M   'P 1'
#
loop_
_entity.id
_entity.type
_entity.pdbx_description
1 polymer ?
#
loop_
_entity_poly.entity_id
_entity_poly.type
_entity_poly.pdbx_seq_one_letter_code
_entity_poly.pdbx_strand_id
1 'polypeptide(L)'
;MSAPTTATPPVAFNRLKQIATDACQSAIGAAEFYDHAKTEQWNSQIISSVLKAVISESTPQGGSAPAYNPKPHVGRRGMHSATGAYWDEKKDGMWSYKYDGGEGKGMDVVIMLIWVAI
;
A
#
# COMPACT_ATOMS: atom_id res chain seq x y z
N MET A 1 -27.13 -13.40 11.62
CA MET A 1 -26.04 -13.08 10.66
C MET A 1 -24.97 -12.37 11.47
N SER A 2 -23.89 -13.05 11.81
CA SER A 2 -22.78 -12.45 12.57
C SER A 2 -22.11 -11.39 11.70
N ALA A 3 -21.88 -10.19 12.25
CA ALA A 3 -21.11 -9.17 11.54
C ALA A 3 -19.74 -9.75 11.15
N PRO A 4 -19.24 -9.49 9.93
CA PRO A 4 -17.91 -9.95 9.55
C PRO A 4 -16.91 -9.30 10.50
N THR A 5 -16.24 -10.11 11.32
CA THR A 5 -15.09 -9.66 12.10
C THR A 5 -13.99 -9.32 11.10
N THR A 6 -13.80 -8.05 10.82
CA THR A 6 -12.70 -7.57 9.98
C THR A 6 -11.38 -7.96 10.65
N ALA A 7 -10.54 -8.72 9.93
CA ALA A 7 -9.21 -9.07 10.41
C ALA A 7 -8.45 -7.82 10.85
N THR A 8 -7.82 -7.88 12.03
CA THR A 8 -7.03 -6.77 12.55
C THR A 8 -5.69 -6.75 11.83
N PRO A 9 -5.29 -5.63 11.18
CA PRO A 9 -4.00 -5.56 10.51
C PRO A 9 -2.86 -5.62 11.55
N PRO A 10 -1.67 -6.11 11.15
CA PRO A 10 -0.51 -6.18 12.04
C PRO A 10 0.04 -4.81 12.45
N VAL A 11 -0.36 -3.75 11.73
CA VAL A 11 -0.07 -2.34 12.05
C VAL A 11 -1.40 -1.59 12.11
N ALA A 12 -1.61 -0.75 13.12
CA ALA A 12 -2.86 -0.03 13.30
C ALA A 12 -3.25 0.81 12.07
N PHE A 13 -4.54 0.88 11.73
CA PHE A 13 -5.03 1.59 10.53
C PHE A 13 -4.57 3.05 10.44
N ASN A 14 -4.58 3.79 11.55
CA ASN A 14 -4.10 5.17 11.59
C ASN A 14 -2.62 5.27 11.22
N ARG A 15 -1.83 4.27 11.61
CA ARG A 15 -0.40 4.19 11.30
C ARG A 15 -0.17 3.77 9.85
N LEU A 16 -0.94 2.81 9.32
CA LEU A 16 -0.93 2.47 7.89
C LEU A 16 -1.25 3.69 7.02
N LYS A 17 -2.24 4.50 7.41
CA LYS A 17 -2.56 5.77 6.74
C LYS A 17 -1.38 6.73 6.73
N GLN A 18 -0.69 6.90 7.85
CA GLN A 18 0.51 7.75 7.93
C GLN A 18 1.63 7.24 7.03
N ILE A 19 1.99 5.94 7.13
CA ILE A 19 3.02 5.31 6.29
C ILE A 19 2.72 5.53 4.79
N ALA A 20 1.48 5.29 4.38
CA ALA A 20 1.05 5.47 3.00
C ALA A 20 1.11 6.96 2.56
N THR A 21 0.68 7.87 3.42
CA THR A 21 0.74 9.32 3.18
C THR A 21 2.19 9.79 3.00
N ASP A 22 3.09 9.38 3.90
CA ASP A 22 4.49 9.77 3.87
C ASP A 22 5.22 9.19 2.64
N ALA A 23 4.91 7.95 2.26
CA ALA A 23 5.44 7.32 1.06
C ALA A 23 5.02 8.07 -0.22
N CYS A 24 3.73 8.43 -0.34
CA CYS A 24 3.24 9.25 -1.43
C CYS A 24 3.88 10.64 -1.44
N GLN A 25 3.91 11.31 -0.29
CA GLN A 25 4.50 12.65 -0.17
C GLN A 25 5.99 12.64 -0.56
N SER A 26 6.74 11.61 -0.17
CA SER A 26 8.15 11.47 -0.53
C SER A 26 8.36 11.24 -2.03
N ALA A 27 7.49 10.46 -2.68
CA ALA A 27 7.66 10.11 -4.09
C ALA A 27 7.15 11.20 -5.05
N ILE A 28 6.00 11.81 -4.75
CA ILE A 28 5.28 12.71 -5.67
C ILE A 28 4.99 14.09 -5.08
N GLY A 29 5.39 14.35 -3.83
CA GLY A 29 5.12 15.62 -3.14
C GLY A 29 5.64 16.85 -3.87
N ALA A 30 6.81 16.74 -4.51
CA ALA A 30 7.45 17.82 -5.27
C ALA A 30 7.03 17.89 -6.76
N ALA A 31 6.24 16.94 -7.27
CA ALA A 31 5.76 17.00 -8.64
C ALA A 31 4.68 18.08 -8.79
N GLU A 32 4.77 18.90 -9.83
CA GLU A 32 3.74 19.92 -10.13
C GLU A 32 2.62 19.36 -11.01
N PHE A 33 2.94 18.37 -11.85
CA PHE A 33 2.01 17.75 -12.78
C PHE A 33 2.32 16.26 -12.96
N TYR A 34 1.35 15.52 -13.46
CA TYR A 34 1.53 14.13 -13.87
C TYR A 34 2.58 14.02 -14.99
N ASP A 35 3.59 13.17 -14.76
CA ASP A 35 4.65 12.87 -15.71
C ASP A 35 4.70 11.35 -15.92
N HIS A 36 4.23 10.90 -17.08
CA HIS A 36 4.15 9.48 -17.41
C HIS A 36 5.51 8.77 -17.28
N ALA A 37 6.60 9.43 -17.68
CA ALA A 37 7.95 8.86 -17.67
C ALA A 37 8.46 8.59 -16.25
N LYS A 38 7.91 9.29 -15.24
CA LYS A 38 8.30 9.13 -13.83
C LYS A 38 7.41 8.17 -13.06
N THR A 39 6.28 7.74 -13.63
CA THR A 39 5.31 6.88 -12.92
C THR A 39 5.91 5.57 -12.43
N GLU A 40 6.81 4.96 -13.21
CA GLU A 40 7.52 3.75 -12.81
C GLU A 40 8.38 3.99 -11.55
N GLN A 41 9.15 5.08 -11.55
CA GLN A 41 9.99 5.48 -10.42
C GLN A 41 9.13 5.77 -9.18
N TRP A 42 8.05 6.56 -9.34
CA TRP A 42 7.15 6.91 -8.25
C TRP A 42 6.48 5.68 -7.64
N ASN A 43 5.93 4.78 -8.47
CA ASN A 43 5.32 3.54 -8.00
C ASN A 43 6.33 2.67 -7.24
N SER A 44 7.54 2.50 -7.80
CA SER A 44 8.58 1.69 -7.18
C SER A 44 9.02 2.26 -5.82
N GLN A 45 9.13 3.59 -5.72
CA GLN A 45 9.47 4.29 -4.48
C GLN A 45 8.36 4.14 -3.42
N ILE A 46 7.09 4.31 -3.81
CA ILE A 46 5.95 4.17 -2.90
C ILE A 46 5.87 2.73 -2.36
N ILE A 47 5.91 1.74 -3.25
CA ILE A 47 5.87 0.31 -2.87
C ILE A 47 7.03 -0.03 -1.94
N SER A 48 8.26 0.41 -2.26
CA SER A 48 9.44 0.16 -1.43
C SER A 48 9.31 0.76 -0.05
N SER A 49 8.86 2.02 0.05
CA SER A 49 8.74 2.73 1.32
C SER A 49 7.66 2.13 2.21
N VAL A 50 6.49 1.82 1.65
CA VAL A 50 5.39 1.18 2.39
C VAL A 50 5.84 -0.19 2.91
N LEU A 51 6.41 -1.04 2.06
CA LEU A 51 6.84 -2.39 2.45
C LEU A 51 7.92 -2.37 3.53
N LYS A 52 8.93 -1.51 3.40
CA LYS A 52 9.97 -1.37 4.43
C LYS A 52 9.37 -0.97 5.78
N ALA A 53 8.48 0.01 5.81
CA ALA A 53 7.87 0.49 7.04
C ALA A 53 6.96 -0.58 7.68
N VAL A 54 6.07 -1.21 6.91
CA VAL A 54 5.17 -2.24 7.47
C VAL A 54 5.96 -3.46 7.95
N ILE A 55 7.00 -3.91 7.23
CA ILE A 55 7.84 -5.03 7.69
C ILE A 55 8.53 -4.66 9.01
N SER A 56 9.10 -3.47 9.11
CA SER A 56 9.78 -3.01 10.32
C SER A 56 8.83 -2.94 11.53
N GLU A 57 7.57 -2.58 11.33
CA GLU A 57 6.59 -2.42 12.41
C GLU A 57 5.76 -3.69 12.70
N SER A 58 5.77 -4.69 11.80
CA SER A 58 4.98 -5.93 11.93
C SER A 58 5.80 -7.18 12.24
N THR A 59 7.13 -7.16 12.08
CA THR A 59 7.96 -8.34 12.34
C THR A 59 8.11 -8.55 13.86
N PRO A 60 7.61 -9.66 14.43
CA PRO A 60 7.80 -9.97 15.85
C PRO A 60 9.28 -10.17 16.19
N GLN A 61 9.68 -9.92 17.45
CA GLN A 61 11.03 -10.25 17.90
C GLN A 61 11.32 -11.74 17.68
N GLY A 62 12.35 -12.04 16.88
CA GLY A 62 12.72 -13.41 16.48
C GLY A 62 12.05 -13.92 15.19
N GLY A 63 11.18 -13.13 14.57
CA GLY A 63 10.60 -13.41 13.25
C GLY A 63 11.59 -13.13 12.11
N SER A 64 11.51 -13.91 11.03
CA SER A 64 12.25 -13.63 9.79
C SER A 64 11.45 -12.65 8.92
N ALA A 65 12.05 -11.51 8.58
CA ALA A 65 11.44 -10.59 7.63
C ALA A 65 11.39 -11.24 6.23
N PRO A 66 10.29 -11.09 5.47
CA PRO A 66 10.21 -11.61 4.10
C PRO A 66 11.21 -10.89 3.19
N ALA A 67 11.81 -11.63 2.25
CA ALA A 67 12.69 -11.05 1.24
C ALA A 67 11.88 -10.15 0.29
N TYR A 68 12.36 -8.92 0.07
CA TYR A 68 11.73 -7.95 -0.83
C TYR A 68 12.59 -7.73 -2.08
N ASN A 69 12.03 -8.02 -3.26
CA ASN A 69 12.65 -7.70 -4.55
C ASN A 69 11.60 -7.06 -5.49
N PRO A 70 11.56 -5.73 -5.64
CA PRO A 70 10.59 -5.07 -6.51
C PRO A 70 10.83 -5.39 -7.97
N LYS A 71 9.79 -5.80 -8.69
CA LYS A 71 9.77 -5.78 -10.16
C LYS A 71 8.88 -4.63 -10.63
N PRO A 72 9.35 -3.75 -11.53
CA PRO A 72 8.54 -2.65 -12.04
C PRO A 72 7.40 -3.16 -12.92
N HIS A 73 6.21 -2.55 -12.79
CA HIS A 73 5.07 -2.76 -13.69
C HIS A 73 4.25 -1.46 -13.84
N VAL A 74 3.66 -1.23 -15.02
CA VAL A 74 2.88 -0.04 -15.35
C VAL A 74 1.48 -0.45 -15.84
N GLY A 75 0.42 0.12 -15.24
CA GLY A 75 -0.98 -0.07 -15.64
C GLY A 75 -1.51 1.02 -16.60
N ARG A 76 -2.53 0.70 -17.40
CA ARG A 76 -3.22 1.61 -18.35
C ARG A 76 -4.53 2.18 -17.76
N ARG A 77 -5.08 3.26 -18.35
CA ARG A 77 -6.27 4.01 -17.83
C ARG A 77 -7.59 3.22 -17.87
N GLY A 78 -8.44 3.50 -16.88
CA GLY A 78 -9.71 2.83 -16.58
C GLY A 78 -9.51 1.85 -15.42
N MET A 79 -9.81 2.25 -14.18
CA MET A 79 -9.49 1.45 -13.01
C MET A 79 -10.73 1.23 -12.13
N HIS A 80 -11.35 0.05 -12.29
CA HIS A 80 -12.13 -0.57 -11.23
C HIS A 80 -11.25 -1.67 -10.63
N SER A 81 -10.86 -1.52 -9.37
CA SER A 81 -10.03 -2.50 -8.65
C SER A 81 -10.88 -3.21 -7.62
N ALA A 82 -10.95 -4.53 -7.71
CA ALA A 82 -11.58 -5.40 -6.72
C ALA A 82 -10.67 -6.60 -6.46
N THR A 83 -10.60 -7.03 -5.21
CA THR A 83 -9.77 -8.16 -4.78
C THR A 83 -10.64 -9.16 -4.04
N GLY A 84 -10.57 -10.42 -4.45
CA GLY A 84 -11.13 -11.56 -3.73
C GLY A 84 -10.01 -12.55 -3.39
N ALA A 85 -10.16 -13.30 -2.31
CA ALA A 85 -9.16 -14.24 -1.85
C ALA A 85 -9.77 -15.42 -1.10
N TYR A 86 -9.01 -16.51 -1.04
CA TYR A 86 -9.27 -17.67 -0.20
C TYR A 86 -8.24 -17.67 0.93
N TRP A 87 -8.65 -17.27 2.14
CA TRP A 87 -7.74 -16.97 3.26
C TRP A 87 -8.40 -17.21 4.64
N ASP A 88 -7.65 -17.05 5.73
CA ASP A 88 -8.20 -17.05 7.09
C ASP A 88 -8.85 -15.68 7.37
N GLU A 89 -10.19 -15.63 7.40
CA GLU A 89 -10.96 -14.40 7.62
C GLU A 89 -10.64 -13.69 8.95
N LYS A 90 -10.05 -14.39 9.93
CA LYS A 90 -9.72 -13.81 11.24
C LYS A 90 -8.33 -13.18 11.27
N LYS A 91 -7.43 -13.61 10.40
CA LYS A 91 -6.00 -13.25 10.46
C LYS A 91 -5.52 -12.51 9.21
N ASP A 92 -6.06 -12.87 8.06
CA ASP A 92 -5.66 -12.35 6.76
C ASP A 92 -6.61 -11.24 6.34
N GLY A 93 -6.09 -10.26 5.61
CA GLY A 93 -6.93 -9.15 5.20
C GLY A 93 -6.28 -8.19 4.24
N MET A 94 -7.06 -7.19 3.89
CA MET A 94 -6.66 -6.13 2.98
C MET A 94 -7.09 -4.76 3.51
N TRP A 95 -6.34 -3.76 3.10
CA TRP A 95 -6.62 -2.36 3.38
C TRP A 95 -6.35 -1.54 2.12
N SER A 96 -7.28 -0.64 1.80
CA SER A 96 -7.18 0.25 0.65
C SER A 96 -7.14 1.70 1.12
N TYR A 97 -6.29 2.49 0.46
CA TYR A 97 -6.09 3.91 0.75
C TYR A 97 -5.97 4.70 -0.55
N LYS A 98 -6.71 5.80 -0.63
CA LYS A 98 -6.55 6.80 -1.69
C LYS A 98 -5.79 7.99 -1.10
N TYR A 99 -4.72 8.42 -1.79
CA TYR A 99 -3.96 9.61 -1.43
C TYR A 99 -4.53 10.84 -2.12
N ASP A 100 -4.96 11.81 -1.32
CA ASP A 100 -5.65 13.00 -1.82
C ASP A 100 -4.69 14.08 -2.37
N GLY A 101 -3.40 14.05 -1.98
CA GLY A 101 -2.42 15.09 -2.36
C GLY A 101 -1.95 15.06 -3.83
N GLY A 102 -2.49 14.15 -4.64
CA GLY A 102 -2.24 14.06 -6.08
C GLY A 102 -3.25 14.83 -6.95
N GLU A 103 -4.46 15.07 -6.44
CA GLU A 103 -5.59 15.54 -7.26
C GLU A 103 -5.29 16.87 -7.96
N GLY A 104 -4.75 17.85 -7.22
CA GLY A 104 -4.34 19.15 -7.75
C GLY A 104 -3.19 19.10 -8.75
N LYS A 105 -2.53 17.94 -8.91
CA LYS A 105 -1.42 17.69 -9.85
C LYS A 105 -1.86 16.85 -11.05
N GLY A 106 -3.16 16.56 -11.16
CA GLY A 106 -3.73 15.72 -12.22
C GLY A 106 -3.42 14.22 -12.06
N MET A 107 -3.20 13.74 -10.84
CA MET A 107 -2.90 12.33 -10.57
C MET A 107 -3.66 11.79 -9.35
N ASP A 108 -4.18 10.57 -9.46
CA ASP A 108 -4.70 9.82 -8.32
C ASP A 108 -3.70 8.72 -7.95
N VAL A 109 -3.46 8.51 -6.65
CA VAL A 109 -2.69 7.36 -6.14
C VAL A 109 -3.58 6.53 -5.24
N VAL A 110 -3.72 5.25 -5.57
CA VAL A 110 -4.45 4.26 -4.78
C VAL A 110 -3.48 3.17 -4.35
N ILE A 111 -3.45 2.88 -3.05
CA ILE A 111 -2.61 1.85 -2.44
C ILE A 111 -3.53 0.77 -1.87
N MET A 112 -3.20 -0.48 -2.17
CA MET A 112 -3.82 -1.64 -1.54
C MET A 112 -2.72 -2.45 -0.84
N LEU A 113 -2.89 -2.68 0.45
CA LEU A 113 -2.04 -3.53 1.27
C LEU A 113 -2.78 -4.82 1.58
N ILE A 114 -2.14 -5.96 1.37
CA ILE A 114 -2.63 -7.28 1.78
C ILE A 114 -1.66 -7.84 2.81
N TRP A 115 -2.18 -8.45 3.87
CA TRP A 115 -1.40 -9.21 4.84
C TRP A 115 -1.93 -10.64 4.95
N VAL A 116 -1.00 -11.57 5.14
CA VAL A 116 -1.27 -12.99 5.34
C VAL A 116 -0.50 -13.42 6.58
N ALA A 117 -1.20 -13.91 7.59
CA ALA A 117 -0.60 -14.45 8.80
C ALA A 117 -0.05 -15.86 8.56
N ILE A 118 0.88 -16.28 9.42
CA ILE A 118 1.43 -17.64 9.46
C ILE A 118 0.64 -18.47 10.49
#